data_AF-A0A165QEU5-F1
#
_entry.id   AF-A0A165QEU5-F1
#
_cell.length_a   1.000
_cell.length_b   1.000
_cell.length_c   1.000
_cell.angle_alpha   90.00
_cell.angle_beta   90.00
_cell.angle_gamma   90.00
#
_symmetry.space_group_name_H-M   'P 1'
#
loop_
_entity.id
_entity.type
_entity.pdbx_description
1 polymer ?
#
loop_
_entity_poly.entity_id
_entity_poly.type
_entity_poly.pdbx_seq_one_letter_code
_entity_poly.pdbx_strand_id
1 'polypeptide(L)'
;MPQMEDESILGAPPQPAPPLAGASPTIHASFNHTDSDVTLASADGTRFHVHLANLAAFSLKFREMIDIGQKDPNVEIIQLSESTETLAILLAMCYPAEDPPVDFSTLEPAVVLGCYEAAVKYQMWVAGLALRSFVEPIVSVDPFQLARLAHKLCESVLLNKAAQATLEVDILANAALYSAKSGPLWSHLLEYHYRHKREVVDALFAEREPQVA
;
A
#
# COMPACT_ATOMS: atom_id res chain seq x y z
N MET A 1 0.11 -63.94 -15.35
CA MET A 1 -1.07 -63.08 -15.19
C MET A 1 -1.23 -62.76 -13.71
N PRO A 2 -1.54 -61.52 -13.26
CA PRO A 2 -1.49 -60.21 -13.91
C PRO A 2 -0.33 -59.34 -13.38
N GLN A 3 -0.19 -58.13 -13.92
CA GLN A 3 0.95 -57.21 -13.82
C GLN A 3 0.89 -56.33 -12.56
N MET A 4 2.06 -55.96 -12.03
CA MET A 4 2.21 -54.86 -11.07
C MET A 4 1.99 -53.53 -11.82
N GLU A 5 0.99 -52.76 -11.39
CA GLU A 5 0.76 -51.41 -11.87
C GLU A 5 1.65 -50.43 -11.10
N ASP A 6 2.30 -49.58 -11.88
CA ASP A 6 3.22 -48.51 -11.51
C ASP A 6 2.40 -47.30 -11.00
N GLU A 7 2.31 -47.14 -9.68
CA GLU A 7 1.76 -45.93 -9.06
C GLU A 7 2.80 -44.80 -9.08
N SER A 8 2.97 -44.17 -10.22
CA SER A 8 3.82 -42.98 -10.37
C SER A 8 3.11 -41.84 -11.10
N ILE A 9 1.91 -41.42 -10.64
CA ILE A 9 1.32 -40.15 -11.08
C ILE A 9 0.62 -39.43 -9.92
N LEU A 10 1.40 -38.79 -9.04
CA LEU A 10 0.97 -37.55 -8.38
C LEU A 10 1.75 -36.40 -9.02
N GLY A 11 1.12 -35.73 -9.98
CA GLY A 11 1.65 -34.52 -10.58
C GLY A 11 1.88 -33.47 -9.48
N ALA A 12 3.13 -33.01 -9.38
CA ALA A 12 3.46 -31.88 -8.52
C ALA A 12 2.59 -30.67 -8.87
N PRO A 13 2.14 -29.87 -7.88
CA PRO A 13 1.41 -28.64 -8.15
C PRO A 13 2.26 -27.74 -9.07
N PRO A 14 1.64 -26.97 -9.98
CA PRO A 14 2.39 -26.10 -10.87
C PRO A 14 3.24 -25.16 -10.03
N GLN A 15 4.55 -25.34 -10.08
CA GLN A 15 5.46 -24.38 -9.47
C GLN A 15 5.22 -23.02 -10.15
N PRO A 16 5.12 -21.91 -9.39
CA PRO A 16 5.10 -20.60 -10.00
C PRO A 16 6.34 -20.47 -10.88
N ALA A 17 6.14 -20.08 -12.14
CA ALA A 17 7.21 -19.91 -13.09
C ALA A 17 8.32 -19.03 -12.47
N PRO A 18 9.60 -19.42 -12.56
CA PRO A 18 10.67 -18.53 -12.15
C PRO A 18 10.54 -17.20 -12.90
N PRO A 19 10.81 -16.05 -12.24
CA PRO A 19 10.74 -14.76 -12.92
C PRO A 19 11.63 -14.81 -14.15
N LEU A 20 11.07 -14.37 -15.29
CA LEU A 20 11.73 -14.31 -16.59
C LEU A 20 13.05 -13.54 -16.47
N ALA A 21 14.13 -14.29 -16.23
CA ALA A 21 15.49 -13.80 -16.28
C ALA A 21 15.82 -13.46 -17.74
N GLY A 22 15.56 -12.22 -18.16
CA GLY A 22 15.86 -11.78 -19.52
C GLY A 22 15.13 -10.54 -20.04
N ALA A 23 14.14 -9.99 -19.34
CA ALA A 23 13.56 -8.72 -19.75
C ALA A 23 14.55 -7.58 -19.48
N SER A 24 14.97 -6.86 -20.53
CA SER A 24 15.70 -5.61 -20.35
C SER A 24 14.87 -4.67 -19.49
N PRO A 25 15.48 -3.97 -18.52
CA PRO A 25 14.75 -3.08 -17.63
C PRO A 25 14.04 -2.01 -18.47
N THR A 26 12.74 -1.87 -18.26
CA THR A 26 11.92 -0.90 -18.99
C THR A 26 12.24 0.49 -18.47
N ILE A 27 12.52 1.44 -19.34
CA ILE A 27 12.73 2.85 -18.96
C ILE A 27 11.39 3.58 -19.08
N HIS A 28 11.00 4.31 -18.04
CA HIS A 28 9.73 5.03 -18.03
C HIS A 28 9.75 6.20 -19.03
N ALA A 29 8.75 6.26 -19.93
CA ALA A 29 8.73 7.23 -21.04
C ALA A 29 8.79 8.70 -20.58
N SER A 30 8.02 9.07 -19.55
CA SER A 30 7.93 10.45 -19.05
C SER A 30 9.06 10.85 -18.11
N PHE A 31 9.85 9.90 -17.62
CA PHE A 31 10.90 10.13 -16.61
C PHE A 31 12.21 9.48 -17.10
N ASN A 32 12.66 9.98 -18.26
CA ASN A 32 13.86 9.54 -18.94
C ASN A 32 14.72 10.76 -19.32
N HIS A 33 15.16 11.51 -18.32
CA HIS A 33 15.92 12.74 -18.53
C HIS A 33 17.38 12.43 -18.86
N THR A 34 17.91 13.02 -19.94
CA THR A 34 19.30 12.80 -20.38
C THR A 34 20.33 13.40 -19.43
N ASP A 35 19.93 14.38 -18.65
CA ASP A 35 20.72 15.10 -17.63
C ASP A 35 20.46 14.58 -16.20
N SER A 36 19.81 13.42 -16.06
CA SER A 36 19.55 12.80 -14.77
C SER A 36 20.84 12.52 -13.98
N ASP A 37 20.80 12.70 -12.67
CA ASP A 37 21.91 12.41 -11.75
C ASP A 37 21.60 11.26 -10.78
N VAL A 38 20.46 10.58 -10.98
CA VAL A 38 20.07 9.35 -10.28
C VAL A 38 19.11 8.49 -11.12
N THR A 39 19.23 7.17 -10.99
CA THR A 39 18.24 6.21 -11.48
C THR A 39 17.48 5.59 -10.31
N LEU A 40 16.16 5.70 -10.29
CA LEU A 40 15.30 4.93 -9.39
C LEU A 40 14.79 3.68 -10.11
N ALA A 41 14.63 2.57 -9.40
CA ALA A 41 14.00 1.36 -9.92
C ALA A 41 12.78 0.99 -9.08
N SER A 42 11.63 0.79 -9.72
CA SER A 42 10.41 0.30 -9.08
C SER A 42 10.51 -1.19 -8.73
N ALA A 43 9.61 -1.67 -7.87
CA ALA A 43 9.53 -3.08 -7.49
C ALA A 43 9.19 -4.01 -8.67
N ASP A 44 8.49 -3.51 -9.68
CA ASP A 44 8.14 -4.20 -10.92
C ASP A 44 9.17 -3.99 -12.06
N GLY A 45 10.32 -3.36 -11.76
CA GLY A 45 11.50 -3.37 -12.62
C GLY A 45 11.62 -2.22 -13.63
N THR A 46 10.75 -1.21 -13.55
CA THR A 46 10.86 0.01 -14.36
C THR A 46 11.90 0.95 -13.77
N ARG A 47 12.72 1.56 -14.64
CA ARG A 47 13.72 2.56 -14.29
C ARG A 47 13.24 3.97 -14.60
N PHE A 48 13.56 4.89 -13.71
CA PHE A 48 13.25 6.31 -13.80
C PHE A 48 14.56 7.09 -13.72
N HIS A 49 14.92 7.78 -14.78
CA HIS A 49 16.09 8.66 -14.82
C HIS A 49 15.63 10.07 -14.44
N VAL A 50 15.98 10.49 -13.23
CA VAL A 50 15.41 11.66 -12.55
C VAL A 50 16.51 12.49 -11.86
N HIS A 51 16.11 13.62 -11.26
CA HIS A 51 17.00 14.58 -10.62
C HIS A 51 16.88 14.54 -9.11
N LEU A 52 18.02 14.37 -8.42
CA LEU A 52 18.13 14.44 -6.97
C LEU A 52 17.69 15.79 -6.42
N ALA A 53 17.96 16.88 -7.14
CA ALA A 53 17.52 18.22 -6.73
C ALA A 53 15.98 18.30 -6.58
N ASN A 54 15.24 17.71 -7.53
CA ASN A 54 13.77 17.68 -7.46
C ASN A 54 13.31 16.77 -6.32
N LEU A 55 13.88 15.56 -6.20
CA LEU A 55 13.55 14.66 -5.09
C LEU A 55 13.81 15.31 -3.73
N ALA A 56 14.98 15.95 -3.54
CA ALA A 56 15.35 16.63 -2.32
C ALA A 56 14.45 17.82 -2.01
N ALA A 57 13.94 18.53 -3.02
CA ALA A 57 13.03 19.67 -2.83
C ALA A 57 11.69 19.22 -2.23
N PHE A 58 11.15 18.09 -2.69
CA PHE A 58 9.81 17.60 -2.33
C PHE A 58 9.79 16.48 -1.29
N SER A 59 10.93 15.87 -0.97
CA SER A 59 11.06 14.79 0.02
C SER A 59 12.21 15.07 0.99
N LEU A 60 11.87 15.16 2.28
CA LEU A 60 12.88 15.23 3.33
C LEU A 60 13.71 13.95 3.38
N LYS A 61 13.11 12.78 3.12
CA LYS A 61 13.82 11.51 3.19
C LYS A 61 14.89 11.37 2.11
N PHE A 62 14.58 11.77 0.88
CA PHE A 62 15.57 11.79 -0.20
C PHE A 62 16.66 12.82 0.07
N ARG A 63 16.33 13.99 0.66
CA ARG A 63 17.33 14.99 1.07
C ARG A 63 18.33 14.42 2.08
N GLU A 64 17.83 13.76 3.14
CA GLU A 64 18.69 13.08 4.12
C GLU A 64 19.60 12.03 3.48
N MET A 65 19.06 11.21 2.58
CA MET A 65 19.85 10.19 1.87
C MET A 65 21.00 10.80 1.05
N ILE A 66 20.75 11.96 0.43
CA ILE A 66 21.76 12.69 -0.34
C ILE A 66 22.82 13.28 0.60
N ASP A 67 22.41 13.91 1.69
CA ASP A 67 23.30 14.60 2.64
C ASP A 67 24.25 13.63 3.37
N ILE A 68 23.80 12.40 3.65
CA ILE A 68 24.62 11.34 4.30
C ILE A 68 25.71 10.82 3.35
N GLY A 69 25.72 11.22 2.08
CA GLY A 69 26.75 10.80 1.12
C GLY A 69 26.65 9.32 0.77
N GLN A 70 25.45 8.71 0.87
CA GLN A 70 25.20 7.33 0.42
C GLN A 70 25.27 7.15 -1.11
N LYS A 71 25.83 8.13 -1.83
CA LYS A 71 26.37 7.90 -3.17
C LYS A 71 27.64 7.07 -3.03
N ASP A 72 27.48 5.77 -2.80
CA ASP A 72 28.50 4.84 -3.27
C ASP A 72 28.59 5.09 -4.80
N PRO A 73 29.76 5.48 -5.34
CA PRO A 73 29.93 5.72 -6.77
C PRO A 73 29.53 4.52 -7.63
N ASN A 74 29.42 3.33 -7.02
CA ASN A 74 29.03 2.08 -7.66
C ASN A 74 27.54 1.75 -7.57
N VAL A 75 26.73 2.51 -6.82
CA VAL A 75 25.26 2.30 -6.74
C VAL A 75 24.59 3.29 -7.69
N GLU A 76 24.54 2.93 -8.97
CA GLU A 76 23.93 3.73 -10.04
C GLU A 76 22.39 3.74 -9.96
N ILE A 77 21.80 2.77 -9.24
CA ILE A 77 20.35 2.52 -9.21
C ILE A 77 19.86 2.34 -7.77
N ILE A 78 18.90 3.18 -7.38
CA ILE A 78 18.20 3.08 -6.09
C ILE A 78 16.96 2.20 -6.28
N GLN A 79 16.99 0.99 -5.73
CA GLN A 79 15.84 0.08 -5.76
C GLN A 79 14.80 0.49 -4.71
N LEU A 80 13.56 0.67 -5.15
CA LEU A 80 12.40 1.05 -4.34
C LEU A 80 11.38 -0.10 -4.28
N SER A 81 10.48 -0.04 -3.30
CA SER A 81 9.46 -1.07 -3.04
C SER A 81 8.11 -0.77 -3.73
N GLU A 82 7.99 0.41 -4.29
CA GLU A 82 6.79 0.97 -4.90
C GLU A 82 6.64 0.49 -6.35
N SER A 83 5.40 0.35 -6.82
CA SER A 83 5.11 0.00 -8.22
C SER A 83 5.51 1.12 -9.18
N THR A 84 5.62 0.78 -10.46
CA THR A 84 5.83 1.78 -11.54
C THR A 84 4.79 2.89 -11.46
N GLU A 85 3.52 2.54 -11.31
CA GLU A 85 2.40 3.50 -11.27
C GLU A 85 2.49 4.44 -10.07
N THR A 86 2.77 3.91 -8.87
CA THR A 86 2.91 4.71 -7.65
C THR A 86 4.05 5.71 -7.77
N LEU A 87 5.21 5.26 -8.28
CA LEU A 87 6.37 6.13 -8.45
C LEU A 87 6.13 7.18 -9.53
N ALA A 88 5.51 6.82 -10.65
CA ALA A 88 5.20 7.77 -11.71
C ALA A 88 4.31 8.92 -11.20
N ILE A 89 3.28 8.60 -10.41
CA ILE A 89 2.39 9.60 -9.80
C ILE A 89 3.16 10.51 -8.83
N LEU A 90 3.95 9.94 -7.91
CA LEU A 90 4.72 10.74 -6.95
C LEU A 90 5.77 11.61 -7.63
N LEU A 91 6.47 11.07 -8.63
CA LEU A 91 7.45 11.82 -9.41
C LEU A 91 6.77 12.96 -10.17
N ALA A 92 5.56 12.77 -10.70
CA ALA A 92 4.85 13.86 -11.37
C ALA A 92 4.54 15.04 -10.43
N MET A 93 4.43 14.80 -9.11
CA MET A 93 4.27 15.85 -8.11
C MET A 93 5.58 16.56 -7.76
N CYS A 94 6.73 15.98 -8.10
CA CYS A 94 8.06 16.55 -7.87
C CYS A 94 8.57 17.41 -9.04
N TYR A 95 7.88 17.41 -10.17
CA TYR A 95 8.29 18.10 -11.38
C TYR A 95 7.28 19.19 -11.73
N PRO A 96 7.75 20.36 -12.22
CA PRO A 96 6.86 21.39 -12.72
C PRO A 96 5.98 20.85 -13.87
N ALA A 97 4.69 21.17 -13.83
CA ALA A 97 3.73 20.88 -14.88
C ALA A 97 2.80 22.10 -15.08
N GLU A 98 2.37 22.34 -16.32
CA GLU A 98 1.42 23.42 -16.63
C GLU A 98 0.00 23.08 -16.15
N ASP A 99 -0.36 21.80 -16.22
CA ASP A 99 -1.63 21.25 -15.75
C ASP A 99 -1.40 20.21 -14.62
N PRO A 100 -2.40 19.94 -13.76
CA PRO A 100 -2.32 18.87 -12.79
C PRO A 100 -1.99 17.55 -13.49
N PRO A 101 -0.87 16.89 -13.14
CA PRO A 101 -0.40 15.74 -13.91
C PRO A 101 -1.24 14.49 -13.69
N VAL A 102 -2.04 14.46 -12.61
CA VAL A 102 -2.84 13.31 -12.20
C VAL A 102 -4.15 13.80 -11.60
N ASP A 103 -5.28 13.26 -12.08
CA ASP A 103 -6.57 13.38 -11.42
C ASP A 103 -6.78 12.20 -10.46
N PHE A 104 -6.55 12.45 -9.16
CA PHE A 104 -6.67 11.43 -8.12
C PHE A 104 -8.09 10.87 -7.98
N SER A 105 -9.12 11.57 -8.46
CA SER A 105 -10.51 11.09 -8.39
C SER A 105 -10.80 9.95 -9.35
N THR A 106 -9.99 9.80 -10.40
CA THR A 106 -10.12 8.74 -11.40
C THR A 106 -9.29 7.50 -11.08
N LEU A 107 -8.45 7.55 -10.05
CA LEU A 107 -7.56 6.46 -9.70
C LEU A 107 -8.29 5.38 -8.90
N GLU A 108 -7.87 4.14 -9.12
CA GLU A 108 -8.31 3.01 -8.30
C GLU A 108 -7.91 3.24 -6.83
N PRO A 109 -8.77 2.88 -5.85
CA PRO A 109 -8.49 3.10 -4.43
C PRO A 109 -7.15 2.52 -3.98
N ALA A 110 -6.77 1.34 -4.48
CA ALA A 110 -5.50 0.71 -4.15
C ALA A 110 -4.28 1.57 -4.58
N VAL A 111 -4.37 2.27 -5.71
CA VAL A 111 -3.32 3.16 -6.21
C VAL A 111 -3.23 4.41 -5.35
N VAL A 112 -4.37 5.01 -4.98
CA VAL A 112 -4.42 6.16 -4.06
C VAL A 112 -3.79 5.82 -2.71
N LEU A 113 -4.14 4.66 -2.15
CA LEU A 113 -3.57 4.16 -0.89
C LEU A 113 -2.05 3.94 -1.02
N GLY A 114 -1.59 3.35 -2.12
CA GLY A 114 -0.17 3.16 -2.41
C GLY A 114 0.60 4.49 -2.51
N CYS A 115 0.03 5.47 -3.20
CA CYS A 115 0.60 6.83 -3.31
C CYS A 115 0.67 7.52 -1.95
N TYR A 116 -0.37 7.42 -1.12
CA TYR A 116 -0.36 8.01 0.22
C TYR A 116 0.67 7.33 1.13
N GLU A 117 0.75 6.00 1.09
CA GLU A 117 1.78 5.25 1.83
C GLU A 117 3.18 5.72 1.48
N ALA A 118 3.48 5.79 0.18
CA ALA A 118 4.78 6.19 -0.31
C ALA A 118 5.07 7.68 -0.02
N ALA A 119 4.08 8.56 -0.15
CA ALA A 119 4.23 9.97 0.22
C ALA A 119 4.61 10.14 1.70
N VAL A 120 3.97 9.38 2.61
CA VAL A 120 4.32 9.39 4.04
C VAL A 120 5.71 8.80 4.27
N LYS A 121 6.02 7.65 3.65
CA LYS A 121 7.34 6.98 3.73
C LYS A 121 8.48 7.91 3.31
N TYR A 122 8.30 8.65 2.22
CA TYR A 122 9.28 9.60 1.71
C TYR A 122 9.16 10.99 2.33
N GLN A 123 8.27 11.20 3.30
CA GLN A 123 8.04 12.48 3.96
C GLN A 123 7.76 13.62 2.94
N MET A 124 6.97 13.32 1.92
CA MET A 124 6.50 14.26 0.91
C MET A 124 5.24 14.97 1.42
N TRP A 125 5.41 15.91 2.35
CA TRP A 125 4.31 16.52 3.11
C TRP A 125 3.19 17.09 2.24
N VAL A 126 3.54 17.86 1.19
CA VAL A 126 2.56 18.46 0.28
C VAL A 126 1.79 17.38 -0.49
N ALA A 127 2.46 16.32 -0.92
CA ALA A 127 1.82 15.21 -1.60
C ALA A 127 0.88 14.43 -0.67
N GLY A 128 1.33 14.14 0.54
CA GLY A 128 0.51 13.49 1.57
C GLY A 128 -0.75 14.31 1.90
N LEU A 129 -0.62 15.64 2.02
CA LEU A 129 -1.76 16.53 2.24
C LEU A 129 -2.75 16.51 1.07
N ALA A 130 -2.26 16.58 -0.16
CA ALA A 130 -3.11 16.52 -1.36
C ALA A 130 -3.87 15.19 -1.47
N LEU A 131 -3.18 14.07 -1.19
CA LEU A 131 -3.75 12.72 -1.26
C LEU A 131 -4.76 12.45 -0.12
N ARG A 132 -4.64 13.11 1.04
CA ARG A 132 -5.50 12.87 2.21
C ARG A 132 -6.99 12.97 1.89
N SER A 133 -7.39 13.98 1.11
CA SER A 133 -8.79 14.19 0.69
C SER A 133 -9.36 13.06 -0.16
N PHE A 134 -8.49 12.29 -0.83
CA PHE A 134 -8.88 11.13 -1.65
C PHE A 134 -8.77 9.81 -0.88
N VAL A 135 -7.96 9.75 0.18
CA VAL A 135 -7.83 8.57 1.05
C VAL A 135 -9.03 8.42 1.97
N GLU A 136 -9.54 9.52 2.55
CA GLU A 136 -10.63 9.43 3.53
C GLU A 136 -11.93 8.81 2.98
N PRO A 137 -12.39 9.12 1.75
CA PRO A 137 -13.57 8.49 1.16
C PRO A 137 -13.43 6.98 0.93
N ILE A 138 -12.22 6.43 0.88
CA ILE A 138 -11.98 5.00 0.70
C ILE A 138 -12.57 4.19 1.87
N VAL A 139 -12.81 4.81 3.03
CA VAL A 139 -13.44 4.14 4.17
C VAL A 139 -14.79 3.49 3.83
N SER A 140 -15.58 4.12 2.94
CA SER A 140 -16.86 3.56 2.50
C SER A 140 -16.74 2.52 1.40
N VAL A 141 -15.58 2.42 0.75
CA VAL A 141 -15.33 1.51 -0.38
C VAL A 141 -14.60 0.25 0.08
N ASP A 142 -13.51 0.43 0.83
CA ASP A 142 -12.68 -0.65 1.34
C ASP A 142 -12.07 -0.31 2.71
N PRO A 143 -12.88 -0.41 3.79
CA PRO A 143 -12.41 -0.10 5.14
C PRO A 143 -11.29 -1.04 5.60
N PHE A 144 -11.18 -2.24 5.04
CA PHE A 144 -10.15 -3.23 5.41
C PHE A 144 -8.77 -2.83 4.90
N GLN A 145 -8.66 -2.46 3.62
CA GLN A 145 -7.39 -1.97 3.07
C GLN A 145 -6.98 -0.65 3.71
N LEU A 146 -7.94 0.25 3.96
CA LEU A 146 -7.67 1.52 4.63
C LEU A 146 -7.19 1.30 6.07
N ALA A 147 -7.83 0.41 6.83
CA ALA A 147 -7.40 0.07 8.19
C ALA A 147 -5.98 -0.50 8.19
N ARG A 148 -5.66 -1.41 7.25
CA ARG A 148 -4.30 -1.95 7.09
C ARG A 148 -3.28 -0.85 6.87
N LEU A 149 -3.57 0.09 5.96
CA LEU A 149 -2.69 1.21 5.67
C LEU A 149 -2.52 2.10 6.91
N ALA A 150 -3.63 2.51 7.54
CA ALA A 150 -3.60 3.39 8.71
C ALA A 150 -2.83 2.76 9.89
N HIS A 151 -2.98 1.45 10.10
CA HIS A 151 -2.19 0.71 11.09
C HIS A 151 -0.70 0.72 10.74
N LYS A 152 -0.35 0.45 9.48
CA LYS A 152 1.04 0.46 9.00
C LYS A 152 1.71 1.84 9.15
N LEU A 153 0.94 2.91 8.97
CA LEU A 153 1.40 4.29 9.12
C LEU A 153 1.29 4.83 10.55
N CYS A 154 0.79 4.03 11.51
CA CYS A 154 0.48 4.48 12.87
C CYS A 154 -0.47 5.69 12.93
N GLU A 155 -1.38 5.85 11.95
CA GLU A 155 -2.34 6.95 11.90
C GLU A 155 -3.62 6.58 12.66
N SER A 156 -3.64 6.84 13.97
CA SER A 156 -4.69 6.39 14.89
C SER A 156 -6.10 6.89 14.53
N VAL A 157 -6.24 8.14 14.10
CA VAL A 157 -7.54 8.73 13.72
C VAL A 157 -8.12 8.00 12.51
N LEU A 158 -7.31 7.79 11.48
CA LEU A 158 -7.72 7.09 10.26
C LEU A 158 -7.98 5.60 10.55
N LEU A 159 -7.15 4.98 11.39
CA LEU A 159 -7.32 3.59 11.81
C LEU A 159 -8.64 3.40 12.56
N ASN A 160 -8.97 4.28 13.50
CA ASN A 160 -10.22 4.21 14.25
C ASN A 160 -11.43 4.36 13.33
N LYS A 161 -11.40 5.34 12.42
CA LYS A 161 -12.48 5.57 11.43
C LYS A 161 -12.67 4.34 10.54
N ALA A 162 -11.58 3.76 10.04
CA ALA A 162 -11.62 2.57 9.20
C ALA A 162 -12.05 1.32 9.96
N ALA A 163 -11.53 1.09 11.16
CA ALA A 163 -11.89 -0.04 12.00
C ALA A 163 -13.37 0.01 12.40
N GLN A 164 -13.90 1.18 12.76
CA GLN A 164 -15.33 1.36 13.02
C GLN A 164 -16.18 1.00 11.80
N ALA A 165 -15.80 1.48 10.61
CA ALA A 165 -16.51 1.12 9.38
C ALA A 165 -16.49 -0.38 9.06
N THR A 166 -15.49 -1.14 9.55
CA THR A 166 -15.51 -2.61 9.40
C THR A 166 -16.61 -3.28 10.24
N LEU A 167 -17.08 -2.68 11.34
CA LEU A 167 -18.13 -3.24 12.21
C LEU A 167 -19.51 -3.26 11.53
N GLU A 168 -19.71 -2.41 10.52
CA GLU A 168 -20.94 -2.35 9.72
C GLU A 168 -21.06 -3.51 8.73
N VAL A 169 -20.01 -4.33 8.61
CA VAL A 169 -19.94 -5.47 7.69
C VAL A 169 -19.86 -6.76 8.50
N ASP A 170 -20.57 -7.79 8.04
CA ASP A 170 -20.32 -9.14 8.54
C ASP A 170 -18.91 -9.58 8.12
N ILE A 171 -17.96 -9.43 9.05
CA ILE A 171 -16.55 -9.74 8.87
C ILE A 171 -16.30 -11.22 8.53
N LEU A 172 -17.24 -12.12 8.83
CA LEU A 172 -17.10 -13.54 8.55
C LEU A 172 -17.71 -13.94 7.20
N ALA A 173 -18.62 -13.15 6.63
CA ALA A 173 -19.28 -13.45 5.36
C ALA A 173 -18.28 -13.68 4.21
N ASN A 174 -17.19 -12.89 4.17
CA ASN A 174 -16.11 -13.04 3.19
C ASN A 174 -14.73 -13.01 3.87
N ALA A 175 -14.55 -13.79 4.94
CA ALA A 175 -13.35 -13.77 5.78
C ALA A 175 -12.02 -13.91 4.99
N ALA A 176 -11.97 -14.74 3.95
CA ALA A 176 -10.77 -14.91 3.12
C ALA A 176 -10.39 -13.61 2.37
N LEU A 177 -11.39 -12.92 1.80
CA LEU A 177 -11.20 -11.65 1.10
C LEU A 177 -10.78 -10.55 2.08
N TYR A 178 -11.46 -10.42 3.21
CA TYR A 178 -11.17 -9.38 4.20
C TYR A 178 -9.83 -9.59 4.89
N SER A 179 -9.47 -10.85 5.16
CA SER A 179 -8.14 -11.22 5.67
C SER A 179 -7.05 -10.85 4.68
N ALA A 180 -7.22 -11.16 3.38
CA ALA A 180 -6.25 -10.79 2.35
C ALA A 180 -6.06 -9.26 2.25
N LYS A 181 -7.15 -8.48 2.33
CA LYS A 181 -7.13 -7.01 2.31
C LYS A 181 -6.50 -6.40 3.57
N SER A 182 -6.74 -7.00 4.73
CA SER A 182 -6.25 -6.54 6.03
C SER A 182 -4.82 -6.98 6.32
N GLY A 183 -4.35 -8.06 5.68
CA GLY A 183 -3.02 -8.62 5.88
C GLY A 183 -2.76 -8.93 7.37
N PRO A 184 -1.61 -8.52 7.94
CA PRO A 184 -1.29 -8.76 9.35
C PRO A 184 -2.27 -8.14 10.36
N LEU A 185 -3.08 -7.16 9.94
CA LEU A 185 -4.06 -6.52 10.82
C LEU A 185 -5.27 -7.42 11.12
N TRP A 186 -5.47 -8.49 10.34
CA TRP A 186 -6.67 -9.32 10.42
C TRP A 186 -6.96 -9.87 11.83
N SER A 187 -5.94 -10.38 12.54
CA SER A 187 -6.11 -10.90 13.91
C SER A 187 -6.58 -9.82 14.88
N HIS A 188 -6.03 -8.62 14.77
CA HIS A 188 -6.40 -7.48 15.61
C HIS A 188 -7.83 -7.00 15.31
N LEU A 189 -8.26 -7.04 14.03
CA LEU A 189 -9.65 -6.73 13.67
C LEU A 189 -10.61 -7.77 14.25
N LEU A 190 -10.28 -9.06 14.21
CA LEU A 190 -11.12 -10.09 14.83
C LEU A 190 -11.26 -9.88 16.34
N GLU A 191 -10.17 -9.55 17.04
CA GLU A 191 -10.24 -9.18 18.46
C GLU A 191 -11.10 -7.95 18.70
N TYR A 192 -10.93 -6.92 17.87
CA TYR A 192 -11.71 -5.68 17.94
C TYR A 192 -13.21 -5.95 17.79
N HIS A 193 -13.59 -6.74 16.78
CA HIS A 193 -14.98 -7.16 16.54
C HIS A 193 -15.53 -7.98 17.72
N TYR A 194 -14.75 -8.93 18.25
CA TYR A 194 -15.16 -9.74 19.38
C TYR A 194 -15.41 -8.89 20.65
N ARG A 195 -14.49 -7.98 20.97
CA ARG A 195 -14.62 -7.08 22.13
C ARG A 195 -15.84 -6.18 21.98
N HIS A 196 -16.01 -5.57 20.81
CA HIS A 196 -17.14 -4.70 20.54
C HIS A 196 -18.48 -5.44 20.66
N LYS A 197 -18.59 -6.64 20.07
CA LYS A 197 -19.78 -7.48 20.21
C LYS A 197 -20.09 -7.77 21.68
N ARG A 198 -19.08 -8.13 22.47
CA ARG A 198 -19.26 -8.42 23.90
C ARG A 198 -19.76 -7.20 24.67
N GLU A 199 -19.14 -6.04 24.46
CA GLU A 199 -19.53 -4.78 25.09
C GLU A 199 -20.99 -4.40 24.77
N VAL A 200 -21.41 -4.53 23.51
CA VAL A 200 -22.79 -4.28 23.08
C VAL A 200 -23.75 -5.26 23.74
N VAL A 201 -23.41 -6.55 23.78
CA VAL A 201 -24.25 -7.59 24.41
C VAL A 201 -24.38 -7.33 25.91
N ASP A 202 -23.29 -7.02 26.61
CA ASP A 202 -23.29 -6.74 28.04
C ASP A 202 -24.15 -5.49 28.35
N ALA A 203 -24.04 -4.44 27.54
CA ALA A 203 -24.87 -3.24 27.68
C ALA A 203 -26.37 -3.52 27.50
N LEU A 204 -26.75 -4.32 26.50
CA LEU A 204 -28.14 -4.73 26.28
C LEU A 204 -28.73 -5.54 27.44
N PHE A 205 -27.90 -6.35 28.12
CA PHE A 205 -28.34 -7.10 29.30
C PHE A 205 -28.42 -6.22 30.56
N ALA A 206 -27.50 -5.27 30.74
CA ALA A 206 -27.56 -4.31 31.85
C ALA A 206 -28.82 -3.42 31.80
N GLU A 207 -29.28 -3.05 30.60
CA GLU A 207 -30.53 -2.30 30.41
C GLU A 207 -31.80 -3.12 30.72
N ARG A 208 -31.70 -4.46 30.78
CA ARG A 208 -32.83 -5.36 31.06
C ARG A 208 -33.03 -5.68 32.53
N GLU A 209 -32.08 -5.36 33.41
CA GLU A 209 -32.29 -5.54 34.85
C GLU A 209 -33.31 -4.51 35.35
N PRO A 210 -34.50 -4.93 35.84
CA PRO A 210 -35.49 -3.98 36.34
C PRO A 210 -34.94 -3.26 37.57
N GLN A 211 -35.12 -1.93 37.60
CA GLN A 211 -35.10 -1.16 38.85
C GLN A 211 -36.19 -1.71 39.76
N VAL A 212 -35.85 -2.72 40.57
CA VAL A 212 -36.71 -3.17 41.66
C VAL A 212 -36.58 -2.13 42.77
N ALA A 213 -37.61 -1.29 42.86
CA ALA A 213 -37.87 -0.38 43.97
C ALA A 213 -38.24 -1.14 45.25
#